data_AF-A0A3M6ZEB6-F1
#
_entry.id   AF-A0A3M6ZEB6-F1
#
_cell.length_a   1.000
_cell.length_b   1.000
_cell.length_c   1.000
_cell.angle_alpha   90.00
_cell.angle_beta   90.00
_cell.angle_gamma   90.00
#
_symmetry.space_group_name_H-M   'P 1'
#
loop_
_entity.id
_entity.type
_entity.pdbx_description
1 polymer ?
#
loop_
_entity_poly.entity_id
_entity_poly.type
_entity_poly.pdbx_seq_one_letter_code
_entity_poly.pdbx_strand_id
1 'polypeptide(L)'
;MEHTINCILFVDGTRVNVADLIGNGSDGFIIRKGHHVLKIPKLYGHLQPDGTIEADSDNDFQSGRLEIEKQVYKRLHGAPGIAECFGCTSNGILLKYYPNGTLSEHIARHPRPSMSWRWKWILQTTEAIACCHERGVLVFDIALRNFFLADDFSLRLIDFSYSSLVPTAVDVDMVEVDGSIVKLDLLHLANVIYSIWVWQEFTVDCALEFEWPDLNRLSELEGFDGGYAVPKCWERKYKAIE
;
A
#
# COMPACT_ATOMS: atom_id res chain seq x y z
N MET A 1 18.47 -23.33 -9.47
CA MET A 1 19.72 -22.93 -8.82
C MET A 1 19.34 -21.78 -7.91
N GLU A 2 19.50 -21.94 -6.60
CA GLU A 2 19.29 -20.84 -5.65
C GLU A 2 20.35 -19.77 -5.93
N HIS A 3 19.95 -18.68 -6.58
CA HIS A 3 20.82 -17.52 -6.75
C HIS A 3 21.09 -16.94 -5.37
N THR A 4 22.25 -17.24 -4.81
CA THR A 4 22.62 -16.76 -3.47
C THR A 4 22.93 -15.27 -3.57
N ILE A 5 22.01 -14.46 -3.07
CA ILE A 5 22.11 -13.00 -2.97
C ILE A 5 23.26 -12.64 -2.02
N ASN A 6 24.25 -11.87 -2.48
CA ASN A 6 25.41 -11.51 -1.65
C ASN A 6 25.33 -10.09 -1.05
N CYS A 7 24.61 -9.16 -1.67
CA CYS A 7 24.49 -7.79 -1.15
C CYS A 7 23.21 -7.08 -1.61
N ILE A 8 22.88 -6.00 -0.90
CA ILE A 8 21.78 -5.08 -1.21
C ILE A 8 22.36 -3.83 -1.86
N LEU A 9 21.70 -3.33 -2.90
CA LEU A 9 22.16 -2.21 -3.70
C LEU A 9 21.22 -1.01 -3.62
N PHE A 10 21.79 0.18 -3.77
CA PHE A 10 21.07 1.38 -4.19
C PHE A 10 20.86 1.38 -5.71
N VAL A 11 20.01 2.27 -6.21
CA VAL A 11 19.71 2.40 -7.66
C VAL A 11 20.96 2.80 -8.46
N ASP A 12 21.89 3.54 -7.85
CA ASP A 12 23.19 3.86 -8.43
C ASP A 12 24.21 2.70 -8.45
N GLY A 13 23.83 1.51 -7.97
CA GLY A 13 24.67 0.31 -7.92
C GLY A 13 25.61 0.25 -6.72
N THR A 14 25.64 1.27 -5.86
CA THR A 14 26.44 1.24 -4.63
C THR A 14 25.81 0.34 -3.57
N ARG A 15 26.64 -0.23 -2.69
CA ARG A 15 26.15 -1.14 -1.64
C ARG A 15 25.46 -0.38 -0.52
N VAL A 16 24.33 -0.93 -0.09
CA VAL A 16 23.66 -0.50 1.14
C VAL A 16 24.37 -1.10 2.34
N ASN A 17 24.61 -0.28 3.38
CA ASN A 17 25.02 -0.80 4.66
C ASN A 17 23.82 -1.44 5.37
N VAL A 18 23.86 -2.76 5.56
CA VAL A 18 22.76 -3.52 6.17
C VAL A 18 22.44 -3.03 7.59
N ALA A 19 23.42 -2.48 8.32
CA ALA A 19 23.20 -1.91 9.65
C ALA A 19 22.27 -0.68 9.65
N ASP A 20 22.08 -0.04 8.51
CA ASP A 20 21.17 1.11 8.36
C ASP A 20 19.72 0.69 8.08
N LEU A 21 19.49 -0.59 7.73
CA LEU A 21 18.17 -1.12 7.43
C LEU A 21 17.38 -1.37 8.72
N ILE A 22 16.17 -0.84 8.76
CA ILE A 22 15.22 -1.02 9.87
C ILE A 22 13.96 -1.78 9.46
N GLY A 23 13.81 -2.07 8.16
CA GLY A 23 12.66 -2.78 7.64
C GLY A 23 12.94 -3.46 6.31
N ASN A 24 12.29 -4.59 6.09
CA ASN A 24 12.35 -5.39 4.88
C ASN A 24 10.90 -5.74 4.49
N GLY A 25 10.31 -4.93 3.61
CA GLY A 25 8.95 -5.12 3.09
C GLY A 25 8.93 -6.06 1.88
N SER A 26 7.80 -6.28 1.23
CA SER A 26 7.72 -7.12 0.02
C SER A 26 8.47 -6.54 -1.19
N ASP A 27 8.49 -5.21 -1.32
CA ASP A 27 8.97 -4.48 -2.50
C ASP A 27 10.15 -3.53 -2.24
N GLY A 28 10.45 -3.26 -0.97
CA GLY A 28 11.49 -2.31 -0.60
C GLY A 28 12.18 -2.60 0.73
N PHE A 29 13.32 -1.95 0.91
CA PHE A 29 14.00 -1.83 2.18
C PHE A 29 13.77 -0.45 2.79
N ILE A 30 13.73 -0.39 4.12
CA ILE A 30 13.51 0.85 4.85
C ILE A 30 14.78 1.22 5.62
N ILE A 31 15.29 2.42 5.39
CA ILE A 31 16.43 3.00 6.10
C ILE A 31 15.95 4.11 7.01
N ARG A 32 16.37 4.11 8.29
CA ARG A 32 16.07 5.20 9.22
C ARG A 32 16.95 6.42 8.94
N LYS A 33 16.35 7.60 8.80
CA LYS A 33 17.06 8.89 8.63
C LYS A 33 16.53 9.93 9.61
N GLY A 34 16.98 9.88 10.87
CA GLY A 34 16.50 10.78 11.93
C GLY A 34 15.00 10.55 12.19
N HIS A 35 14.17 11.58 11.97
CA HIS A 35 12.71 11.47 12.06
C HIS A 35 12.02 11.00 10.77
N HIS A 36 12.78 10.66 9.75
CA HIS A 36 12.28 10.18 8.45
C HIS A 36 12.62 8.71 8.22
N VAL A 37 12.02 8.15 7.19
CA VAL A 37 12.42 6.87 6.61
C VAL A 37 12.65 7.01 5.12
N LEU A 38 13.69 6.36 4.62
CA LEU A 38 13.97 6.26 3.19
C LEU A 38 13.55 4.84 2.76
N LYS A 39 12.50 4.75 1.93
CA LYS A 39 12.15 3.51 1.22
C LYS A 39 13.00 3.43 -0.03
N ILE A 40 13.75 2.33 -0.18
CA ILE A 40 14.55 2.01 -1.37
C ILE A 40 14.02 0.71 -1.98
N PRO A 41 14.14 0.50 -3.30
CA PRO A 41 13.69 -0.73 -3.93
C PRO A 41 14.54 -1.92 -3.48
N LYS A 42 13.97 -3.12 -3.56
CA LYS A 42 14.72 -4.36 -3.37
C LYS A 42 15.64 -4.64 -4.55
N LEU A 43 16.85 -4.11 -4.48
CA LEU A 43 17.90 -4.37 -5.45
C LEU A 43 18.98 -5.27 -4.83
N TYR A 44 19.36 -6.29 -5.57
CA TYR A 44 20.30 -7.30 -5.14
C TYR A 44 21.51 -7.35 -6.06
N GLY A 45 22.64 -7.82 -5.52
CA GLY A 45 23.83 -8.03 -6.31
C GLY A 45 24.68 -9.20 -5.81
N HIS A 46 25.48 -9.73 -6.73
CA HIS A 46 26.46 -10.77 -6.47
C HIS A 46 27.86 -10.16 -6.44
N LEU A 47 28.54 -10.23 -5.29
CA LEU A 47 29.95 -9.86 -5.18
C LEU A 47 30.82 -10.96 -5.80
N GLN A 48 31.57 -10.58 -6.83
CA GLN A 48 32.49 -11.45 -7.54
C GLN A 48 33.85 -11.51 -6.81
N PRO A 49 34.67 -12.57 -7.01
CA PRO A 49 35.99 -12.68 -6.39
C PRO A 49 36.95 -11.53 -6.70
N ASP A 50 36.77 -10.84 -7.83
CA ASP A 50 37.57 -9.69 -8.25
C ASP A 50 37.13 -8.36 -7.61
N GLY A 51 36.10 -8.39 -6.75
CA GLY A 51 35.55 -7.23 -6.07
C GLY A 51 34.42 -6.51 -6.83
N THR A 52 34.15 -6.90 -8.07
CA THR A 52 33.03 -6.34 -8.85
C THR A 52 31.68 -6.83 -8.33
N ILE A 53 30.62 -6.09 -8.68
CA ILE A 53 29.24 -6.45 -8.34
C ILE A 53 28.47 -6.66 -9.62
N GLU A 54 27.90 -7.86 -9.76
CA GLU A 54 26.93 -8.16 -10.78
C GLU A 54 25.53 -7.90 -10.23
N ALA A 55 24.78 -7.02 -10.89
CA ALA A 55 23.40 -6.72 -10.49
C ALA A 55 22.47 -7.88 -10.84
N ASP A 56 21.49 -8.15 -9.96
CA ASP A 56 20.43 -9.11 -10.24
C ASP A 56 19.58 -8.68 -11.45
N SER A 57 19.13 -9.63 -12.26
CA SER A 57 18.36 -9.36 -13.48
C SER A 57 17.02 -8.68 -13.21
N ASP A 58 16.45 -8.85 -12.02
CA ASP A 58 15.15 -8.27 -11.66
C ASP A 58 15.26 -6.81 -11.18
N ASN A 59 16.49 -6.30 -10.98
CA ASN A 59 16.72 -4.95 -10.46
C ASN A 59 16.11 -3.85 -11.33
N ASP A 60 16.13 -4.01 -12.65
CA ASP A 60 15.57 -3.02 -13.57
C ASP A 60 14.05 -2.92 -13.41
N PHE A 61 13.37 -4.05 -13.25
CA PHE A 61 11.94 -4.11 -12.98
C PHE A 61 11.59 -3.43 -11.66
N GLN A 62 12.33 -3.74 -10.59
CA GLN A 62 12.13 -3.15 -9.26
C GLN A 62 12.40 -1.63 -9.25
N SER A 63 13.41 -1.17 -9.99
CA SER A 63 13.70 0.25 -10.17
C SER A 63 12.59 0.96 -10.95
N GLY A 64 12.01 0.32 -11.96
CA GLY A 64 10.84 0.82 -12.68
C GLY A 64 9.62 1.00 -11.78
N ARG A 65 9.34 0.03 -10.90
CA ARG A 65 8.25 0.13 -9.91
C ARG A 65 8.44 1.29 -8.93
N LEU A 66 9.66 1.49 -8.44
CA LEU A 66 9.98 2.64 -7.61
C LEU A 66 9.69 3.98 -8.33
N GLU A 67 10.01 4.08 -9.62
CA GLU A 67 9.76 5.32 -10.37
C GLU A 67 8.27 5.60 -10.54
N ILE A 68 7.45 4.57 -10.74
CA ILE A 68 5.99 4.69 -10.73
C ILE A 68 5.51 5.17 -9.35
N GLU A 69 5.99 4.55 -8.27
CA GLU A 69 5.62 4.94 -6.90
C GLU A 69 6.00 6.40 -6.59
N LYS A 70 7.18 6.85 -7.02
CA LYS A 70 7.59 8.27 -6.92
C LYS A 70 6.63 9.20 -7.67
N GLN A 71 6.14 8.79 -8.84
CA GLN A 71 5.15 9.57 -9.59
C GLN A 71 3.78 9.60 -8.89
N VAL A 72 3.36 8.50 -8.26
CA VAL A 72 2.15 8.45 -7.43
C VAL A 72 2.26 9.44 -6.26
N TYR A 73 3.36 9.43 -5.52
CA TYR A 73 3.59 10.40 -4.44
C TYR A 73 3.58 11.86 -4.92
N LYS A 74 4.12 12.13 -6.11
CA LYS A 74 4.05 13.46 -6.73
C LYS A 74 2.60 13.84 -7.06
N ARG A 75 1.82 12.92 -7.64
CA ARG A 75 0.38 13.11 -7.99
C ARG A 75 -0.47 13.37 -6.74
N LEU A 76 -0.22 12.62 -5.68
CA LEU A 76 -0.96 12.67 -4.42
C LEU A 76 -0.39 13.70 -3.43
N HIS A 77 0.52 14.57 -3.85
CA HIS A 77 1.08 15.58 -2.96
C HIS A 77 -0.04 16.44 -2.36
N GLY A 78 -0.02 16.58 -1.03
CA GLY A 78 -1.03 17.30 -0.26
C GLY A 78 -2.41 16.64 -0.17
N ALA A 79 -2.58 15.40 -0.66
CA ALA A 79 -3.82 14.65 -0.49
C ALA A 79 -4.05 14.26 0.98
N PRO A 80 -5.29 14.38 1.51
CA PRO A 80 -5.61 13.93 2.85
C PRO A 80 -5.43 12.41 2.97
N GLY A 81 -5.02 11.95 4.15
CA GLY A 81 -4.88 10.51 4.42
C GLY A 81 -3.69 9.83 3.74
N ILE A 82 -2.85 10.55 2.98
CA ILE A 82 -1.63 10.02 2.37
C ILE A 82 -0.41 10.33 3.24
N ALA A 83 0.54 9.40 3.32
CA ALA A 83 1.79 9.60 4.04
C ALA A 83 2.55 10.84 3.54
N GLU A 84 3.15 11.56 4.48
CA GLU A 84 3.90 12.78 4.17
C GLU A 84 5.22 12.40 3.48
N CYS A 85 5.33 12.77 2.21
CA CYS A 85 6.53 12.59 1.40
C CYS A 85 7.32 13.90 1.33
N PHE A 86 8.53 13.87 1.88
CA PHE A 86 9.47 15.00 1.91
C PHE A 86 10.25 15.15 0.61
N GLY A 87 10.31 14.10 -0.20
CA GLY A 87 10.92 14.14 -1.51
C GLY A 87 11.30 12.76 -2.03
N CYS A 88 11.61 12.72 -3.32
CA CYS A 88 12.13 11.54 -4.00
C CYS A 88 13.59 11.80 -4.38
N THR A 89 14.48 10.84 -4.09
CA THR A 89 15.87 10.85 -4.55
C THR A 89 16.02 9.92 -5.74
N SER A 90 17.22 9.81 -6.33
CA SER A 90 17.51 8.73 -7.29
C SER A 90 17.25 7.36 -6.66
N ASN A 91 17.70 7.19 -5.42
CA ASN A 91 17.74 5.91 -4.72
C ASN A 91 16.45 5.52 -3.99
N GLY A 92 15.51 6.44 -3.76
CA GLY A 92 14.33 6.12 -2.95
C GLY A 92 13.33 7.25 -2.73
N ILE A 93 12.40 7.00 -1.81
CA ILE A 93 11.33 7.91 -1.40
C ILE A 93 11.50 8.23 0.08
N LEU A 94 11.61 9.52 0.43
CA LEU A 94 11.78 9.98 1.80
C LEU A 94 10.42 10.33 2.42
N LEU A 95 10.00 9.54 3.41
CA LEU A 95 8.69 9.63 4.06
C LEU A 95 8.82 10.01 5.53
N LYS A 96 7.75 10.58 6.10
CA LYS A 96 7.61 10.71 7.56
C LYS A 96 7.65 9.33 8.20
N TYR A 97 8.28 9.24 9.36
CA TYR A 97 8.17 8.05 10.20
C TYR A 97 6.99 8.15 11.15
N TYR A 98 6.25 7.06 11.24
CA TYR A 98 5.04 6.94 12.04
C TYR A 98 5.29 5.95 13.19
N PRO A 99 5.61 6.44 14.41
CA PRO A 99 6.04 5.59 15.53
C PRO A 99 4.91 4.72 16.10
N ASN A 100 3.65 5.08 15.85
CA ASN A 100 2.49 4.32 16.32
C ASN A 100 2.23 3.03 15.51
N GLY A 101 3.02 2.79 14.45
CA GLY A 101 2.94 1.57 13.65
C GLY A 101 1.72 1.54 12.74
N THR A 102 1.43 0.33 12.24
CA THR A 102 0.32 0.09 11.31
C THR A 102 -1.00 -0.11 12.04
N LEU A 103 -2.11 0.05 11.32
CA LEU A 103 -3.43 -0.26 11.83
C LEU A 103 -3.62 -1.76 12.09
N SER A 104 -3.00 -2.64 11.28
CA SER A 104 -2.97 -4.10 11.54
C SER A 104 -2.33 -4.40 12.90
N GLU A 105 -1.15 -3.83 13.16
CA GLU A 105 -0.47 -3.97 14.44
C GLU A 105 -1.29 -3.41 15.62
N HIS A 106 -1.98 -2.29 15.37
CA HIS A 106 -2.81 -1.67 16.40
C HIS A 106 -4.03 -2.53 16.76
N ILE A 107 -4.72 -3.09 15.76
CA ILE A 107 -5.82 -4.05 15.95
C ILE A 107 -5.36 -5.27 16.73
N ALA A 108 -4.19 -5.83 16.39
CA ALA A 108 -3.67 -7.03 17.04
C ALA A 108 -3.28 -6.83 18.51
N ARG A 109 -2.85 -5.62 18.89
CA ARG A 109 -2.28 -5.34 20.22
C ARG A 109 -3.24 -4.66 21.20
N HIS A 110 -4.33 -4.07 20.72
CA HIS A 110 -5.21 -3.23 21.54
C HIS A 110 -6.65 -3.74 21.57
N PRO A 111 -7.36 -3.55 22.69
CA PRO A 111 -8.78 -3.88 22.76
C PRO A 111 -9.60 -3.04 21.79
N ARG A 112 -10.77 -3.56 21.38
CA ARG A 112 -11.68 -2.88 20.47
C ARG A 112 -12.04 -1.48 20.98
N PRO A 113 -11.77 -0.40 20.22
CA PRO A 113 -12.09 0.94 20.63
C PRO A 113 -13.58 1.26 20.46
N SER A 114 -13.96 2.45 20.95
CA SER A 114 -15.31 2.98 20.79
C SER A 114 -15.75 3.00 19.32
N MET A 115 -17.07 2.91 19.10
CA MET A 115 -17.64 2.99 17.75
C MET A 115 -17.23 4.27 17.00
N SER A 116 -17.12 5.40 17.70
CA SER A 116 -16.71 6.69 17.09
C SER A 116 -15.29 6.64 16.50
N TRP A 117 -14.36 5.97 17.17
CA TRP A 117 -13.00 5.80 16.65
C TRP A 117 -12.96 4.88 15.43
N ARG A 118 -13.71 3.77 15.46
CA ARG A 118 -13.83 2.86 14.32
C ARG A 118 -14.44 3.58 13.11
N TRP A 119 -15.50 4.37 13.30
CA TRP A 119 -16.09 5.19 12.23
C TRP A 119 -15.12 6.23 11.68
N LYS A 120 -14.35 6.89 12.53
CA LYS A 120 -13.32 7.84 12.10
C LYS A 120 -12.30 7.17 11.16
N TRP A 121 -11.82 5.98 11.51
CA TRP A 121 -10.86 5.25 10.67
C TRP A 121 -11.47 4.68 9.39
N ILE A 122 -12.73 4.24 9.43
CA ILE A 122 -13.47 3.85 8.22
C ILE A 122 -13.55 5.04 7.27
N LEU A 123 -14.00 6.20 7.76
CA LEU A 123 -14.11 7.42 6.96
C LEU A 123 -12.76 7.84 6.38
N GLN A 124 -11.70 7.88 7.19
CA GLN A 124 -10.37 8.27 6.73
C GLN A 124 -9.80 7.32 5.67
N THR A 125 -10.04 6.01 5.81
CA THR A 125 -9.65 5.03 4.80
C THR A 125 -10.40 5.30 3.50
N THR A 126 -11.72 5.46 3.55
CA THR A 126 -12.55 5.72 2.37
C THR A 126 -12.16 7.03 1.68
N GLU A 127 -11.98 8.12 2.42
CA GLU A 127 -11.56 9.42 1.89
C GLU A 127 -10.16 9.36 1.22
N ALA A 128 -9.22 8.61 1.80
CA ALA A 128 -7.88 8.46 1.23
C ALA A 128 -7.94 7.74 -0.13
N ILE A 129 -8.73 6.67 -0.25
CA ILE A 129 -8.87 5.93 -1.51
C ILE A 129 -9.66 6.73 -2.54
N ALA A 130 -10.73 7.43 -2.13
CA ALA A 130 -11.45 8.34 -3.01
C ALA A 130 -10.52 9.41 -3.61
N CYS A 131 -9.67 10.04 -2.77
CA CYS A 131 -8.71 11.02 -3.24
C CYS A 131 -7.66 10.41 -4.19
N CYS A 132 -7.28 9.14 -4.03
CA CYS A 132 -6.44 8.43 -4.99
C CYS A 132 -7.14 8.32 -6.35
N HIS A 133 -8.39 7.83 -6.36
CA HIS A 133 -9.19 7.65 -7.57
C HIS A 133 -9.42 8.97 -8.30
N GLU A 134 -9.83 10.03 -7.59
CA GLU A 134 -10.01 11.39 -8.13
C GLU A 134 -8.75 11.94 -8.81
N ARG A 135 -7.56 11.52 -8.34
CA ARG A 135 -6.26 11.97 -8.86
C ARG A 135 -5.67 11.01 -9.89
N GLY A 136 -6.43 10.04 -10.39
CA GLY A 136 -5.95 9.12 -11.41
C GLY A 136 -5.02 8.04 -10.87
N VAL A 137 -5.20 7.59 -9.62
CA VAL A 137 -4.36 6.57 -8.99
C VAL A 137 -5.23 5.39 -8.54
N LEU A 138 -4.93 4.21 -9.05
CA LEU A 138 -5.48 2.93 -8.57
C LEU A 138 -4.46 2.28 -7.66
N VAL A 139 -4.86 1.87 -6.45
CA VAL A 139 -3.93 1.54 -5.37
C VAL A 139 -3.47 0.08 -5.40
N PHE A 140 -4.41 -0.84 -5.64
CA PHE A 140 -4.34 -2.31 -5.65
C PHE A 140 -3.94 -2.99 -4.36
N ASP A 141 -3.02 -2.40 -3.58
CA ASP A 141 -2.60 -2.95 -2.30
C ASP A 141 -3.25 -2.23 -1.10
N ILE A 142 -4.59 -2.23 -1.06
CA ILE A 142 -5.34 -1.63 0.04
C ILE A 142 -5.46 -2.65 1.18
N ALA A 143 -4.57 -2.54 2.16
CA ALA A 143 -4.53 -3.46 3.30
C ALA A 143 -4.20 -2.73 4.61
N LEU A 144 -4.64 -3.28 5.74
CA LEU A 144 -4.40 -2.69 7.07
C LEU A 144 -2.91 -2.41 7.37
N ARG A 145 -2.01 -3.23 6.83
CA ARG A 145 -0.56 -3.05 6.97
C ARG A 145 -0.02 -1.78 6.29
N ASN A 146 -0.75 -1.25 5.31
CA ASN A 146 -0.36 -0.06 4.55
C ASN A 146 -0.95 1.24 5.11
N PHE A 147 -1.80 1.16 6.15
CA PHE A 147 -2.31 2.32 6.88
C PHE A 147 -1.57 2.49 8.20
N PHE A 148 -0.77 3.56 8.31
CA PHE A 148 -0.04 3.92 9.52
C PHE A 148 -0.79 4.95 10.36
N LEU A 149 -0.55 4.91 11.67
CA LEU A 149 -1.11 5.87 12.61
C LEU A 149 -0.18 7.08 12.78
N ALA A 150 -0.71 8.27 12.50
CA ALA A 150 -0.07 9.54 12.83
C ALA A 150 -0.07 9.79 14.36
N ASP A 151 0.59 10.88 14.77
CA ASP A 151 0.73 11.25 16.19
C ASP A 151 -0.64 11.50 16.86
N ASP A 152 -1.63 11.94 16.08
CA ASP A 152 -3.03 12.16 16.49
C ASP A 152 -3.94 10.94 16.25
N PHE A 153 -3.35 9.78 15.95
CA PHE A 153 -4.04 8.54 15.57
C PHE A 153 -4.91 8.64 14.31
N SER A 154 -4.69 9.64 13.45
CA SER A 154 -5.25 9.64 12.10
C SER A 154 -4.50 8.67 11.18
N LEU A 155 -5.19 8.11 10.19
CA LEU A 155 -4.60 7.16 9.25
C LEU A 155 -3.79 7.85 8.14
N ARG A 156 -2.73 7.17 7.70
CA ARG A 156 -1.85 7.55 6.59
C ARG A 156 -1.55 6.34 5.73
N LEU A 157 -2.04 6.32 4.49
CA LEU A 157 -1.69 5.32 3.48
C LEU A 157 -0.25 5.57 2.99
N ILE A 158 0.59 4.54 3.04
CA ILE A 158 2.05 4.69 2.84
C ILE A 158 2.64 3.88 1.67
N ASP A 159 1.90 2.95 1.09
CA ASP A 159 2.45 2.07 0.06
C ASP A 159 1.70 2.18 -1.26
N PHE A 160 2.44 2.51 -2.31
CA PHE A 160 1.93 2.61 -3.69
C PHE A 160 2.79 1.80 -4.67
N SER A 161 3.58 0.84 -4.19
CA SER A 161 4.45 0.03 -5.05
C SER A 161 3.68 -0.81 -6.09
N TYR A 162 2.41 -1.13 -5.81
CA TYR A 162 1.52 -1.86 -6.73
C TYR A 162 0.56 -0.93 -7.49
N SER A 163 0.61 0.38 -7.24
CA SER A 163 -0.36 1.32 -7.80
C SER A 163 -0.12 1.57 -9.28
N SER A 164 -1.20 1.94 -9.97
CA SER A 164 -1.18 2.33 -11.38
C SER A 164 -1.64 3.78 -11.56
N LEU A 165 -0.97 4.48 -12.47
CA LEU A 165 -1.29 5.85 -12.84
C LEU A 165 -2.19 5.85 -14.08
N VAL A 166 -3.43 6.28 -13.90
CA VAL A 166 -4.35 6.58 -15.00
C VAL A 166 -4.05 7.99 -15.53
N PRO A 167 -4.05 8.21 -16.85
CA PRO A 167 -3.94 9.55 -17.43
C PRO A 167 -5.07 10.46 -16.94
N THR A 168 -4.75 11.68 -16.50
CA THR A 168 -5.72 12.63 -15.89
C THR A 168 -6.82 13.10 -16.84
N ALA A 169 -6.67 12.89 -18.15
CA ALA A 169 -7.70 13.19 -19.15
C ALA A 169 -8.76 12.09 -19.27
N VAL A 170 -8.55 10.96 -18.59
CA VAL A 170 -9.45 9.81 -18.60
C VAL A 170 -10.05 9.67 -17.22
N ASP A 171 -11.38 9.58 -17.18
CA ASP A 171 -12.12 9.32 -15.97
C ASP A 171 -11.77 7.90 -15.47
N VAL A 172 -11.21 7.80 -14.27
CA VAL A 172 -10.83 6.53 -13.63
C VAL A 172 -12.02 5.57 -13.53
N ASP A 173 -13.22 6.12 -13.34
CA ASP A 173 -14.46 5.36 -13.22
C ASP A 173 -14.93 4.79 -14.57
N MET A 174 -14.41 5.36 -15.67
CA MET A 174 -14.70 4.95 -17.05
C MET A 174 -13.59 4.09 -17.68
N VAL A 175 -12.46 3.89 -16.97
CA VAL A 175 -11.39 3.03 -17.47
C VAL A 175 -11.72 1.56 -17.20
N GLU A 176 -12.17 0.89 -18.24
CA GLU A 176 -12.16 -0.56 -18.33
C GLU A 176 -10.78 -1.00 -18.84
N VAL A 177 -9.89 -1.38 -17.93
CA VAL A 177 -8.73 -2.19 -18.28
C VAL A 177 -9.08 -3.62 -17.92
N ASP A 178 -9.23 -4.48 -18.93
CA ASP A 178 -9.40 -5.94 -18.79
C ASP A 178 -10.49 -6.40 -17.79
N GLY A 179 -11.63 -5.71 -17.76
CA GLY A 179 -12.85 -6.23 -17.12
C GLY A 179 -13.19 -5.65 -15.74
N SER A 180 -12.24 -5.15 -14.92
CA SER A 180 -12.48 -4.27 -13.74
C SER A 180 -11.23 -3.98 -12.91
N ILE A 181 -10.85 -2.70 -12.79
CA ILE A 181 -9.66 -2.29 -12.00
C ILE A 181 -10.01 -1.49 -10.73
N VAL A 182 -10.95 -0.55 -10.80
CA VAL A 182 -11.49 0.12 -9.58
C VAL A 182 -12.14 -0.86 -8.62
N LYS A 183 -12.80 -1.91 -9.13
CA LYS A 183 -13.52 -2.85 -8.27
C LYS A 183 -12.59 -3.65 -7.35
N LEU A 184 -11.34 -3.90 -7.76
CA LEU A 184 -10.33 -4.52 -6.89
C LEU A 184 -10.02 -3.61 -5.69
N ASP A 185 -9.83 -2.30 -5.94
CA ASP A 185 -9.68 -1.33 -4.85
C ASP A 185 -10.91 -1.31 -3.95
N LEU A 186 -12.13 -1.33 -4.50
CA LEU A 186 -13.37 -1.34 -3.73
C LEU A 186 -13.53 -2.61 -2.88
N LEU A 187 -13.11 -3.78 -3.40
CA LEU A 187 -13.10 -5.04 -2.66
C LEU A 187 -12.13 -4.97 -1.48
N HIS A 188 -10.89 -4.53 -1.73
CA HIS A 188 -9.87 -4.43 -0.69
C HIS A 188 -10.21 -3.35 0.35
N LEU A 189 -10.78 -2.22 -0.08
CA LEU A 189 -11.35 -1.21 0.81
C LEU A 189 -12.45 -1.80 1.69
N ALA A 190 -13.36 -2.59 1.13
CA ALA A 190 -14.42 -3.24 1.90
C ALA A 190 -13.86 -4.19 2.97
N ASN A 191 -12.77 -4.91 2.68
CA ASN A 191 -12.10 -5.76 3.65
C ASN A 191 -11.51 -4.94 4.81
N VAL A 192 -10.84 -3.82 4.51
CA VAL A 192 -10.32 -2.91 5.54
C VAL A 192 -11.44 -2.33 6.40
N ILE A 193 -12.55 -1.88 5.79
CA ILE A 193 -13.72 -1.36 6.50
C ILE A 193 -14.29 -2.42 7.44
N TYR A 194 -14.47 -3.65 6.94
CA TYR A 194 -14.96 -4.75 7.74
C TYR A 194 -14.00 -5.05 8.90
N SER A 195 -12.69 -5.15 8.65
CA SER A 195 -11.71 -5.41 9.70
C SER A 195 -11.73 -4.37 10.81
N ILE A 196 -11.84 -3.08 10.46
CA ILE A 196 -11.97 -1.99 11.44
C ILE A 196 -13.26 -2.17 12.23
N TRP A 197 -14.35 -2.53 11.57
CA TRP A 197 -15.66 -2.68 12.21
C TRP A 197 -15.67 -3.80 13.25
N VAL A 198 -15.29 -5.03 12.85
CA VAL A 198 -15.26 -6.16 13.78
C VAL A 198 -14.07 -6.12 14.73
N TRP A 199 -13.09 -5.27 14.42
CA TRP A 199 -11.83 -5.14 15.15
C TRP A 199 -10.99 -6.43 15.10
N GLN A 200 -10.87 -6.97 13.90
CA GLN A 200 -10.10 -8.18 13.63
C GLN A 200 -9.61 -8.12 12.19
N GLU A 201 -8.36 -8.52 11.95
CA GLU A 201 -7.81 -8.56 10.61
C GLU A 201 -8.57 -9.57 9.74
N PHE A 202 -8.99 -9.10 8.57
CA PHE A 202 -9.69 -9.87 7.56
C PHE A 202 -9.17 -9.45 6.19
N THR A 203 -8.82 -10.43 5.36
CA THR A 203 -8.33 -10.20 4.01
C THR A 203 -8.76 -11.33 3.09
N VAL A 204 -8.80 -11.01 1.80
CA VAL A 204 -8.92 -11.98 0.72
C VAL A 204 -7.70 -11.85 -0.17
N ASP A 205 -7.25 -12.96 -0.72
CA ASP A 205 -6.24 -12.96 -1.76
C ASP A 205 -6.97 -12.82 -3.09
N CYS A 206 -6.91 -11.64 -3.70
CA CYS A 206 -7.56 -11.34 -4.98
C CYS A 206 -6.75 -10.27 -5.70
N ALA A 207 -5.79 -10.70 -6.51
CA ALA A 207 -5.01 -9.80 -7.34
C ALA A 207 -5.71 -9.52 -8.68
N LEU A 208 -6.52 -10.46 -9.17
CA LEU A 208 -7.14 -10.42 -10.49
C LEU A 208 -8.64 -10.73 -10.43
N GLU A 209 -9.40 -10.25 -11.43
CA GLU A 209 -10.87 -10.40 -11.42
C GLU A 209 -11.33 -11.87 -11.44
N PHE A 210 -10.57 -12.78 -12.04
CA PHE A 210 -10.90 -14.21 -12.04
C PHE A 210 -10.67 -14.88 -10.68
N GLU A 211 -9.94 -14.23 -9.77
CA GLU A 211 -9.66 -14.69 -8.40
C GLU A 211 -10.71 -14.17 -7.40
N TRP A 212 -11.76 -13.51 -7.89
CA TRP A 212 -12.74 -12.87 -7.03
C TRP A 212 -13.33 -13.83 -6.01
N PRO A 213 -13.42 -13.42 -4.73
CA PRO A 213 -13.80 -14.32 -3.67
C PRO A 213 -15.24 -14.82 -3.80
N ASP A 214 -15.48 -16.06 -3.35
CA ASP A 214 -16.81 -16.62 -3.26
C ASP A 214 -17.67 -15.81 -2.29
N LEU A 215 -18.86 -15.40 -2.74
CA LEU A 215 -19.86 -14.67 -1.95
C LEU A 215 -20.33 -15.47 -0.73
N ASN A 216 -20.16 -16.79 -0.69
CA ASN A 216 -20.43 -17.58 0.51
C ASN A 216 -19.59 -17.12 1.71
N ARG A 217 -18.39 -16.57 1.49
CA ARG A 217 -17.56 -15.97 2.55
C ARG A 217 -18.17 -14.70 3.14
N LEU A 218 -19.18 -14.09 2.50
CA LEU A 218 -19.96 -13.00 3.10
C LEU A 218 -20.69 -13.44 4.38
N SER A 219 -20.98 -14.73 4.56
CA SER A 219 -21.55 -15.26 5.81
C SER A 219 -20.60 -15.13 7.00
N GLU A 220 -19.28 -15.06 6.75
CA GLU A 220 -18.29 -14.74 7.79
C GLU A 220 -18.39 -13.27 8.24
N LEU A 221 -19.09 -12.42 7.48
CA LEU A 221 -19.26 -10.99 7.75
C LEU A 221 -20.48 -10.68 8.65
N GLU A 222 -21.09 -11.69 9.27
CA GLU A 222 -22.16 -11.52 10.26
C GLU A 222 -21.70 -10.62 11.42
N GLY A 223 -22.50 -9.59 11.75
CA GLY A 223 -22.19 -8.58 12.78
C GLY A 223 -21.91 -7.16 12.27
N PHE A 224 -22.02 -6.92 10.95
CA PHE A 224 -21.93 -5.59 10.36
C PHE A 224 -23.28 -4.88 10.29
N ASP A 225 -23.66 -4.13 11.34
CA ASP A 225 -24.82 -3.22 11.29
C ASP A 225 -24.52 -1.92 10.51
N GLY A 226 -23.28 -1.71 10.06
CA GLY A 226 -22.77 -0.50 9.41
C GLY A 226 -23.22 -0.28 7.96
N GLY A 227 -24.15 -1.11 7.46
CA GLY A 227 -24.85 -0.90 6.19
C GLY A 227 -24.46 -1.83 5.04
N TYR A 228 -25.11 -1.63 3.90
CA TYR A 228 -25.02 -2.50 2.72
C TYR A 228 -23.73 -2.34 1.90
N ALA A 229 -22.79 -1.48 2.32
CA ALA A 229 -21.64 -1.09 1.51
C ALA A 229 -20.65 -2.24 1.27
N VAL A 230 -20.24 -2.95 2.33
CA VAL A 230 -19.29 -4.07 2.24
C VAL A 230 -19.83 -5.20 1.35
N PRO A 231 -21.06 -5.72 1.57
CA PRO A 231 -21.64 -6.71 0.66
C PRO A 231 -21.75 -6.21 -0.78
N LYS A 232 -22.15 -4.95 -1.00
CA LYS A 232 -22.25 -4.38 -2.35
C LYS A 232 -20.91 -4.29 -3.08
N CYS A 233 -19.81 -3.98 -2.39
CA CYS A 233 -18.47 -4.03 -3.00
C CYS A 233 -18.14 -5.45 -3.46
N TRP A 234 -18.37 -6.45 -2.61
CA TRP A 234 -18.17 -7.87 -2.92
C TRP A 234 -19.06 -8.37 -4.07
N GLU A 235 -20.29 -7.88 -4.16
CA GLU A 235 -21.21 -8.16 -5.26
C GLU A 235 -20.93 -7.34 -6.53
N ARG A 236 -19.86 -6.54 -6.55
CA ARG A 236 -19.47 -5.66 -7.69
C ARG A 236 -20.55 -4.63 -8.05
N LYS A 237 -21.36 -4.18 -7.08
CA LYS A 237 -22.46 -3.23 -7.30
C LYS A 237 -22.03 -1.77 -7.31
N TYR A 238 -20.84 -1.45 -6.82
CA TYR A 238 -20.24 -0.12 -6.92
C TYR A 238 -19.29 -0.01 -8.10
N LYS A 239 -19.25 1.18 -8.69
CA LYS A 239 -18.34 1.55 -9.80
C LYS A 239 -17.34 2.63 -9.42
N ALA A 240 -17.60 3.36 -8.34
CA ALA A 240 -16.79 4.46 -7.83
C ALA A 240 -17.07 4.65 -6.33
N ILE A 241 -16.29 5.50 -5.67
CA ILE A 241 -16.57 6.01 -4.33
C ILE A 241 -17.31 7.35 -4.50
N GLU A 242 -18.55 7.43 -4.02
CA GLU A 242 -19.41 8.64 -4.06
C GLU A 242 -19.41 9.40 -2.73
#